data_AF-A0A0N4UFZ2-F1
#
_entry.id   AF-A0A0N4UFZ2-F1
#
_cell.length_a   1.000
_cell.length_b   1.000
_cell.length_c   1.000
_cell.angle_alpha   90.00
_cell.angle_beta   90.00
_cell.angle_gamma   90.00
#
_symmetry.space_group_name_H-M   'P 1'
#
loop_
_entity.id
_entity.type
_entity.pdbx_description
1 polymer ?
#
loop_
_entity_poly.entity_id
_entity_poly.type
_entity_poly.pdbx_seq_one_letter_code
_entity_poly.pdbx_strand_id
1 'polypeptide(L)'
;MDSFESMCGHLNPAISVLFYTFGKIPLSYVFAYSFCQLIGAFIGTICAYLLYYDQIYHVLGVERIAVGPNATATLFTSMPPPHLSNTIAFFDQFVGTGFLALFASVVIDKRINIPAALHALLFGFVVALIGMAFGMNLGYPINPARDLAPRIFAAMIGYGIEVFTLVLSLKY
;
A
#
# COMPACT_ATOMS: atom_id res chain seq x y z
N MET A 1 -14.26 22.38 -11.88
CA MET A 1 -13.81 21.50 -10.78
C MET A 1 -13.08 22.43 -9.86
N ASP A 2 -13.57 22.64 -8.64
CA ASP A 2 -12.88 23.52 -7.72
C ASP A 2 -11.57 22.82 -7.32
N SER A 3 -10.46 23.55 -7.38
CA SER A 3 -9.12 23.01 -7.14
C SER A 3 -9.04 22.15 -5.88
N PHE A 4 -9.84 22.48 -4.86
CA PHE A 4 -9.95 21.73 -3.60
C PHE A 4 -10.47 20.29 -3.75
N GLU A 5 -11.44 19.99 -4.62
CA GLU A 5 -11.95 18.62 -4.77
C GLU A 5 -10.91 17.69 -5.42
N SER A 6 -10.05 18.24 -6.28
CA SER A 6 -8.92 17.50 -6.87
C SER A 6 -7.76 17.27 -5.90
N MET A 7 -7.75 17.96 -4.76
CA MET A 7 -6.71 17.88 -3.72
C MET A 7 -7.02 16.86 -2.62
N CYS A 8 -8.22 16.26 -2.60
CA CYS A 8 -8.52 15.14 -1.73
C CYS A 8 -7.62 13.96 -2.12
N GLY A 9 -6.48 13.85 -1.42
CA GLY A 9 -5.37 13.00 -1.79
C GLY A 9 -5.80 11.57 -2.06
N HIS A 10 -5.51 11.08 -3.27
CA HIS A 10 -5.82 9.71 -3.66
C HIS A 10 -5.14 8.66 -2.76
N LEU A 11 -4.15 9.09 -1.96
CA LEU A 11 -3.33 8.27 -1.06
C LEU A 11 -2.76 7.01 -1.72
N ASN A 12 -2.70 6.98 -3.05
CA ASN A 12 -2.37 5.81 -3.85
C ASN A 12 -1.96 6.24 -5.28
N PRO A 13 -0.73 5.93 -5.72
CA PRO A 13 -0.29 6.23 -7.08
C PRO A 13 -1.16 5.58 -8.16
N ALA A 14 -1.63 4.34 -7.95
CA ALA A 14 -2.49 3.65 -8.91
C ALA A 14 -3.85 4.34 -9.08
N ILE A 15 -4.41 4.89 -8.00
CA ILE A 15 -5.65 5.68 -8.07
C ILE A 15 -5.40 7.05 -8.71
N SER A 16 -4.21 7.62 -8.54
CA SER A 16 -3.83 8.85 -9.25
C SER A 16 -3.74 8.62 -10.76
N VAL A 17 -3.18 7.48 -11.18
CA VAL A 17 -3.19 7.06 -12.60
C VAL A 17 -4.62 6.86 -13.10
N LEU A 18 -5.49 6.20 -12.33
CA LEU A 18 -6.91 6.05 -12.69
C LEU A 18 -7.57 7.42 -12.96
N PHE A 19 -7.40 8.38 -12.06
CA PHE A 19 -7.99 9.71 -12.20
C PHE A 19 -7.43 10.47 -13.39
N TYR A 20 -6.15 10.28 -13.71
CA TYR A 20 -5.57 10.78 -14.96
C TYR A 20 -6.25 10.15 -16.19
N THR A 21 -6.48 8.84 -16.21
CA THR A 21 -7.17 8.19 -17.35
C THR A 21 -8.62 8.65 -17.52
N PHE A 22 -9.27 9.11 -16.46
CA PHE A 22 -10.59 9.74 -16.50
C PHE A 22 -10.57 11.24 -16.86
N GLY A 23 -9.39 11.81 -17.16
CA GLY A 23 -9.24 13.23 -17.46
C GLY A 23 -9.52 14.15 -16.26
N LYS A 24 -9.41 13.63 -15.02
CA LYS A 24 -9.71 14.38 -13.80
C LYS A 24 -8.53 15.18 -13.27
N ILE A 25 -7.31 14.74 -13.57
CA ILE A 25 -6.06 15.42 -13.19
C ILE A 25 -5.07 15.39 -14.37
N PRO A 26 -4.17 16.37 -14.50
CA PRO A 26 -3.09 16.30 -15.49
C PRO A 26 -2.00 15.30 -15.08
N LEU A 27 -1.21 14.82 -16.05
CA LEU A 27 -0.15 13.83 -15.81
C LEU A 27 0.90 14.31 -14.78
N SER A 28 1.22 15.61 -14.76
CA SER A 28 2.16 16.18 -13.78
C SER A 28 1.70 15.99 -12.34
N TYR A 29 0.38 15.99 -12.10
CA TYR A 29 -0.18 15.77 -10.77
C TYR A 29 -0.06 14.32 -10.34
N VAL A 30 -0.08 13.36 -11.28
CA VAL A 30 0.20 11.95 -10.97
C VAL A 30 1.58 11.82 -10.31
N PHE A 31 2.60 12.45 -10.88
CA PHE A 31 3.96 12.42 -10.34
C PHE A 31 4.09 13.18 -9.02
N ALA A 32 3.57 14.41 -8.95
CA ALA A 32 3.61 15.21 -7.72
C ALA A 32 2.89 14.52 -6.56
N TYR A 33 1.70 13.96 -6.82
CA TYR A 33 0.93 13.24 -5.81
C TYR A 33 1.65 11.97 -5.38
N SER A 34 2.19 11.20 -6.33
CA SER A 34 2.93 9.97 -6.02
C SER A 34 4.16 10.25 -5.15
N PHE A 35 4.86 11.34 -5.38
CA PHE A 35 6.00 11.76 -4.55
C PHE A 35 5.56 12.10 -3.12
N CYS A 36 4.52 12.92 -2.96
CA CYS A 36 3.97 13.24 -1.63
C CYS A 36 3.42 12.00 -0.92
N GLN A 37 2.80 11.07 -1.66
CA GLN A 37 2.28 9.81 -1.13
C GLN A 37 3.42 8.91 -0.61
N LEU A 38 4.54 8.83 -1.33
CA LEU A 38 5.73 8.11 -0.86
C LEU A 38 6.29 8.72 0.43
N ILE A 39 6.39 10.04 0.53
CA ILE A 39 6.85 10.73 1.75
C ILE A 39 5.91 10.43 2.92
N GLY A 40 4.59 10.55 2.69
CA GLY A 40 3.58 10.25 3.71
C GLY A 40 3.65 8.79 4.19
N ALA A 41 3.77 7.84 3.26
CA ALA A 41 3.91 6.42 3.59
C ALA A 41 5.23 6.12 4.32
N PHE A 42 6.32 6.78 3.96
CA PHE A 42 7.62 6.65 4.64
C PHE A 42 7.54 7.12 6.10
N ILE A 43 6.99 8.32 6.34
CA ILE A 43 6.80 8.86 7.70
C ILE A 43 5.83 7.97 8.49
N GLY A 44 4.74 7.52 7.87
CA GLY A 44 3.81 6.58 8.49
C GLY A 44 4.47 5.27 8.90
N THR A 45 5.40 4.76 8.09
CA THR A 45 6.19 3.56 8.42
C THR A 45 7.11 3.78 9.61
N ILE A 46 7.78 4.94 9.70
CA ILE A 46 8.58 5.28 10.88
C ILE A 46 7.73 5.23 12.14
N CYS A 47 6.56 5.87 12.12
CA CYS A 47 5.65 5.88 13.28
C CYS A 47 5.19 4.46 13.64
N ALA A 48 4.81 3.65 12.65
CA ALA A 48 4.41 2.26 12.87
C ALA A 48 5.57 1.43 13.45
N TYR A 49 6.78 1.59 12.92
CA TYR A 49 7.97 0.91 13.40
C TYR A 49 8.26 1.25 14.86
N LEU A 50 8.19 2.53 15.23
CA LEU A 50 8.37 2.97 16.62
C LEU A 50 7.29 2.39 17.55
N LEU A 51 6.05 2.28 17.08
CA LEU A 51 4.96 1.69 17.85
C LEU A 51 5.12 0.18 18.06
N TYR A 52 5.75 -0.52 17.10
CA TYR A 52 6.05 -1.96 17.18
C TYR A 52 7.47 -2.27 17.67
N TYR A 53 8.25 -1.26 18.08
CA TYR A 53 9.68 -1.42 18.38
C TYR A 53 9.94 -2.48 19.46
N ASP A 54 9.23 -2.39 20.59
CA ASP A 54 9.41 -3.33 21.71
C ASP A 54 9.03 -4.76 21.33
N GLN A 55 7.99 -4.94 20.50
CA GLN A 55 7.58 -6.25 20.02
C GLN A 55 8.60 -6.85 19.05
N ILE A 56 9.16 -6.03 18.15
CA ILE A 56 10.23 -6.46 17.25
C ILE A 56 11.47 -6.85 18.05
N TYR A 57 11.85 -6.02 19.05
CA TYR A 57 12.98 -6.30 19.92
C TYR A 57 12.76 -7.54 20.80
N HIS A 58 11.53 -7.79 21.26
CA HIS A 58 11.20 -8.98 22.03
C HIS A 58 11.42 -10.27 21.22
N VAL A 59 11.08 -10.27 19.93
CA VAL A 59 11.17 -11.46 19.07
C VAL A 59 12.57 -11.62 18.45
N LEU A 60 13.25 -10.53 18.11
CA LEU A 60 14.49 -10.54 17.31
C LEU A 60 15.70 -9.87 17.99
N GLY A 61 15.51 -9.18 19.11
CA GLY A 61 16.54 -8.31 19.67
C GLY A 61 16.95 -7.21 18.68
N VAL A 62 18.25 -7.13 18.40
CA VAL A 62 18.81 -6.16 17.44
C VAL A 62 18.62 -6.57 15.98
N GLU A 63 18.29 -7.83 15.71
CA GLU A 63 18.16 -8.37 14.36
C GLU A 63 16.93 -7.82 13.62
N ARG A 64 17.01 -7.76 12.30
CA ARG A 64 15.92 -7.32 11.42
C ARG A 64 15.75 -8.33 10.29
N ILE A 65 14.84 -9.27 10.50
CA ILE A 65 14.65 -10.41 9.59
C ILE A 65 13.50 -10.11 8.63
N ALA A 66 13.79 -10.08 7.33
CA ALA A 66 12.80 -9.81 6.30
C ALA A 66 11.93 -11.03 5.97
N VAL A 67 12.50 -12.23 6.00
CA VAL A 67 11.85 -13.49 5.58
C VAL A 67 12.20 -14.64 6.52
N GLY A 68 11.29 -15.60 6.66
CA GLY A 68 11.42 -16.72 7.59
C GLY A 68 10.42 -16.68 8.76
N PRO A 69 10.47 -17.66 9.68
CA PRO A 69 9.43 -17.88 10.70
C PRO A 69 9.26 -16.73 11.70
N ASN A 70 10.33 -15.97 11.98
CA ASN A 70 10.30 -14.81 12.88
C ASN A 70 10.44 -13.49 12.12
N ALA A 71 10.18 -13.49 10.81
CA ALA A 71 10.28 -12.28 10.01
C ALA A 71 9.30 -11.20 10.48
N THR A 72 9.79 -9.97 10.60
CA THR A 72 8.98 -8.81 11.06
C THR A 72 8.83 -7.74 9.99
N ALA A 73 9.49 -7.85 8.82
CA ALA A 73 9.27 -6.91 7.71
C ALA A 73 7.83 -6.93 7.18
N THR A 74 7.11 -8.05 7.37
CA THR A 74 5.68 -8.22 7.05
C THR A 74 4.76 -7.24 7.77
N LEU A 75 5.21 -6.66 8.90
CA LEU A 75 4.46 -5.65 9.64
C LEU A 75 4.27 -4.36 8.82
N PHE A 76 5.19 -4.07 7.90
CA PHE A 76 5.25 -2.80 7.19
C PHE A 76 5.16 -2.97 5.67
N THR A 77 5.75 -4.05 5.17
CA THR A 77 5.95 -4.34 3.75
C THR A 77 5.30 -5.67 3.40
N SER A 78 4.91 -5.84 2.14
CA SER A 78 4.36 -7.13 1.74
C SER A 78 5.43 -8.13 1.37
N MET A 79 5.69 -9.04 2.31
CA MET A 79 6.53 -10.22 2.05
C MET A 79 5.62 -11.39 1.73
N PRO A 80 5.70 -11.96 0.51
CA PRO A 80 4.92 -13.13 0.16
C PRO A 80 5.33 -14.36 0.99
N PRO A 81 4.41 -15.31 1.24
CA PRO A 81 4.73 -16.58 1.86
C PRO A 81 5.42 -17.52 0.86
N PRO A 82 6.17 -18.54 1.33
CA PRO A 82 6.99 -19.41 0.47
C PRO A 82 6.20 -20.21 -0.57
N HIS A 83 4.91 -20.43 -0.35
CA HIS A 83 4.04 -21.20 -1.26
C HIS A 83 3.38 -20.35 -2.35
N LEU A 84 3.46 -19.01 -2.27
CA LEU A 84 2.81 -18.12 -3.23
C LEU A 84 3.73 -17.86 -4.42
N SER A 85 3.29 -18.20 -5.63
CA SER A 85 4.09 -17.89 -6.83
C SER A 85 4.04 -16.39 -7.16
N ASN A 86 5.10 -15.86 -7.78
CA ASN A 86 5.14 -14.46 -8.24
C ASN A 86 3.98 -14.11 -9.19
N THR A 87 3.54 -15.06 -10.01
CA THR A 87 2.40 -14.87 -10.92
C THR A 87 1.10 -14.67 -10.15
N ILE A 88 0.82 -15.50 -9.15
CA ILE A 88 -0.39 -15.34 -8.33
C ILE A 88 -0.29 -14.09 -7.45
N ALA A 89 0.89 -13.80 -6.89
CA ALA A 89 1.17 -12.55 -6.18
C ALA A 89 0.87 -11.30 -7.04
N PHE A 90 1.25 -11.32 -8.32
CA PHE A 90 0.92 -10.23 -9.25
C PHE A 90 -0.58 -10.11 -9.45
N PHE A 91 -1.28 -11.21 -9.76
CA PHE A 91 -2.73 -11.16 -10.00
C PHE A 91 -3.53 -10.82 -8.75
N ASP A 92 -3.07 -11.23 -7.57
CA ASP A 92 -3.64 -10.85 -6.28
C ASP A 92 -3.63 -9.32 -6.11
N GLN A 93 -2.48 -8.68 -6.36
CA GLN A 93 -2.38 -7.21 -6.30
C GLN A 93 -3.14 -6.52 -7.44
N PHE A 94 -3.11 -7.09 -8.64
CA PHE A 94 -3.87 -6.57 -9.79
C PHE A 94 -5.37 -6.55 -9.51
N VAL A 95 -5.93 -7.66 -9.01
CA VAL A 95 -7.36 -7.78 -8.67
C VAL A 95 -7.71 -6.90 -7.47
N GLY A 96 -6.90 -6.88 -6.42
CA GLY A 96 -7.11 -6.03 -5.24
C GLY A 96 -7.11 -4.54 -5.59
N THR A 97 -6.12 -4.06 -6.36
CA THR A 97 -6.10 -2.68 -6.86
C THR A 97 -7.24 -2.41 -7.84
N GLY A 98 -7.65 -3.40 -8.65
CA GLY A 98 -8.81 -3.30 -9.52
C GLY A 98 -10.13 -3.08 -8.76
N PHE A 99 -10.35 -3.81 -7.67
CA PHE A 99 -11.49 -3.58 -6.77
C PHE A 99 -11.42 -2.19 -6.12
N LEU A 100 -10.23 -1.77 -5.67
CA LEU A 100 -10.05 -0.42 -5.14
C LEU A 100 -10.43 0.64 -6.19
N ALA A 101 -9.98 0.48 -7.44
CA ALA A 101 -10.32 1.38 -8.54
C ALA A 101 -11.83 1.39 -8.85
N LEU A 102 -12.46 0.21 -8.88
CA LEU A 102 -13.90 0.06 -9.12
C LEU A 102 -14.72 0.78 -8.03
N PHE A 103 -14.48 0.44 -6.76
CA PHE A 103 -15.24 1.05 -5.66
C PHE A 103 -14.90 2.52 -5.47
N ALA A 104 -13.65 2.93 -5.69
CA ALA A 104 -13.31 4.35 -5.65
C ALA A 104 -14.10 5.13 -6.72
N SER A 105 -14.23 4.55 -7.92
CA SER A 105 -15.03 5.14 -9.01
C SER A 105 -16.51 5.26 -8.63
N VAL A 106 -17.08 4.26 -7.95
CA VAL A 106 -18.47 4.32 -7.44
C VAL A 106 -18.62 5.45 -6.41
N VAL A 107 -17.66 5.60 -5.49
CA VAL A 107 -17.71 6.62 -4.44
C VAL A 107 -17.70 8.04 -5.01
N ILE A 108 -16.89 8.28 -6.04
CA ILE A 108 -16.75 9.60 -6.67
C ILE A 108 -17.74 9.86 -7.83
N ASP A 109 -18.58 8.88 -8.17
CA ASP A 109 -19.53 9.04 -9.27
C ASP A 109 -20.64 10.01 -8.85
N LYS A 110 -20.68 11.16 -9.53
CA LYS A 110 -21.65 12.23 -9.29
C LYS A 110 -23.10 11.77 -9.42
N ARG A 111 -23.37 10.71 -10.20
CA ARG A 111 -24.72 10.16 -10.40
C ARG A 111 -25.25 9.46 -9.14
N ILE A 112 -24.35 8.96 -8.28
CA ILE A 112 -24.71 8.28 -7.03
C ILE A 112 -25.00 9.31 -5.92
N ASN A 113 -24.54 10.55 -6.07
CA ASN A 113 -24.79 11.66 -5.13
C ASN A 113 -24.33 11.36 -3.69
N ILE A 114 -23.20 10.66 -3.52
CA ILE A 114 -22.60 10.46 -2.20
C ILE A 114 -22.02 11.79 -1.69
N PRO A 115 -22.41 12.27 -0.49
CA PRO A 115 -21.85 13.48 0.11
C PRO A 115 -20.33 13.40 0.24
N ALA A 116 -19.62 14.47 -0.15
CA ALA A 116 -18.15 14.54 -0.10
C ALA A 116 -17.58 14.23 1.29
N ALA A 117 -18.29 14.63 2.36
CA ALA A 117 -17.92 14.35 3.74
C ALA A 117 -17.82 12.84 4.08
N LEU A 118 -18.48 11.97 3.30
CA LEU A 118 -18.44 10.52 3.50
C LEU A 118 -17.37 9.82 2.65
N HIS A 119 -16.72 10.52 1.72
CA HIS A 119 -15.78 9.87 0.78
C HIS A 119 -14.62 9.21 1.51
N ALA A 120 -13.99 9.90 2.46
CA ALA A 120 -12.87 9.35 3.23
C ALA A 120 -13.26 8.10 4.03
N LEU A 121 -14.44 8.11 4.66
CA LEU A 121 -14.97 6.96 5.41
C LEU A 121 -15.20 5.77 4.48
N LEU A 122 -15.82 5.99 3.32
CA LEU A 122 -16.10 4.95 2.35
C LEU A 122 -14.83 4.38 1.74
N PHE A 123 -13.84 5.21 1.40
CA PHE A 123 -12.53 4.71 0.95
C PHE A 123 -11.86 3.85 2.03
N GLY A 124 -11.96 4.24 3.31
CA GLY A 124 -11.49 3.44 4.43
C GLY A 124 -12.18 2.07 4.50
N PHE A 125 -13.50 2.02 4.36
CA PHE A 125 -14.26 0.76 4.31
C PHE A 125 -13.92 -0.09 3.09
N VAL A 126 -13.68 0.51 1.93
CA VAL A 126 -13.25 -0.23 0.73
C VAL A 126 -11.90 -0.91 0.95
N VAL A 127 -10.92 -0.18 1.50
CA VAL A 127 -9.59 -0.75 1.82
C VAL A 127 -9.72 -1.86 2.86
N ALA A 128 -10.52 -1.66 3.91
CA ALA A 128 -10.76 -2.67 4.93
C ALA A 128 -11.43 -3.93 4.35
N LEU A 129 -12.45 -3.77 3.50
CA LEU A 129 -13.14 -4.87 2.82
C LEU A 129 -12.18 -5.69 1.96
N ILE A 130 -11.34 -5.02 1.15
CA ILE A 130 -10.35 -5.70 0.32
C ILE A 130 -9.33 -6.43 1.20
N GLY A 131 -8.88 -5.81 2.28
CA GLY A 131 -7.95 -6.44 3.22
C GLY A 131 -8.53 -7.67 3.91
N MET A 132 -9.81 -7.64 4.29
CA MET A 132 -10.50 -8.79 4.88
C MET A 132 -10.74 -9.92 3.86
N ALA A 133 -10.97 -9.59 2.59
CA ALA A 133 -11.27 -10.57 1.54
C ALA A 133 -10.02 -11.17 0.87
N PHE A 134 -8.97 -10.37 0.66
CA PHE A 134 -7.78 -10.73 -0.14
C PHE A 134 -6.47 -10.61 0.64
N GLY A 135 -6.52 -10.39 1.96
CA GLY A 135 -5.30 -10.14 2.73
C GLY A 135 -4.37 -11.34 2.93
N MET A 136 -4.86 -12.56 2.75
CA MET A 136 -4.10 -13.78 3.08
C MET A 136 -2.83 -13.97 2.25
N ASN A 137 -2.84 -13.59 0.97
CA ASN A 137 -1.69 -13.82 0.08
C ASN A 137 -0.53 -12.86 0.35
N LEU A 138 -0.81 -11.56 0.39
CA LEU A 138 0.22 -10.51 0.42
C LEU A 138 -0.04 -9.41 1.45
N GLY A 139 -1.09 -9.48 2.27
CA GLY A 139 -1.42 -8.40 3.21
C GLY A 139 -1.91 -7.12 2.52
N TYR A 140 -2.52 -7.24 1.34
CA TYR A 140 -3.24 -6.18 0.62
C TYR A 140 -2.49 -4.82 0.47
N PRO A 141 -1.27 -4.76 -0.11
CA PRO A 141 -0.67 -3.50 -0.54
C PRO A 141 -1.63 -2.63 -1.31
N ILE A 142 -2.16 -3.16 -2.42
CA ILE A 142 -3.07 -2.52 -3.38
C ILE A 142 -2.71 -1.08 -3.77
N ASN A 143 -1.47 -0.66 -3.50
CA ASN A 143 -1.01 0.73 -3.50
C ASN A 143 0.52 0.78 -3.57
N PRO A 144 1.11 1.26 -4.69
CA PRO A 144 2.55 1.33 -4.85
C PRO A 144 3.28 2.13 -3.78
N ALA A 145 2.71 3.25 -3.30
CA ALA A 145 3.35 4.07 -2.27
C ALA A 145 3.36 3.39 -0.90
N ARG A 146 2.24 2.72 -0.54
CA ARG A 146 2.08 1.99 0.72
C ARG A 146 2.93 0.72 0.82
N ASP A 147 3.64 0.34 -0.23
CA ASP A 147 4.54 -0.81 -0.22
C ASP A 147 5.99 -0.43 -0.52
N LEU A 148 6.23 0.43 -1.52
CA LEU A 148 7.58 0.87 -1.86
C LEU A 148 8.24 1.68 -0.73
N ALA A 149 7.54 2.66 -0.15
CA ALA A 149 8.12 3.49 0.90
C ALA A 149 8.46 2.68 2.17
N PRO A 150 7.59 1.78 2.66
CA PRO A 150 7.97 0.86 3.73
C PRO A 150 9.17 -0.03 3.41
N ARG A 151 9.32 -0.54 2.17
CA ARG A 151 10.50 -1.33 1.77
C ARG A 151 11.79 -0.51 1.82
N ILE A 152 11.75 0.74 1.36
CA ILE A 152 12.90 1.65 1.44
C ILE A 152 13.29 1.85 2.91
N PHE A 153 12.32 2.16 3.77
CA PHE A 153 12.58 2.32 5.20
C PHE A 153 13.15 1.03 5.82
N ALA A 154 12.53 -0.12 5.55
CA ALA A 154 12.97 -1.42 6.08
C ALA A 154 14.43 -1.72 5.69
N ALA A 155 14.79 -1.51 4.42
CA ALA A 155 16.15 -1.69 3.94
C ALA A 155 17.15 -0.75 4.66
N MET A 156 16.76 0.49 4.97
CA MET A 156 17.60 1.45 5.70
C MET A 156 17.87 1.05 7.16
N ILE A 157 16.94 0.34 7.80
CA ILE A 157 17.06 0.00 9.23
C ILE A 157 17.58 -1.42 9.50
N GLY A 158 18.04 -2.13 8.47
CA GLY A 158 18.75 -3.40 8.61
C GLY A 158 17.98 -4.65 8.15
N TYR A 159 16.76 -4.53 7.61
CA TYR A 159 16.07 -5.70 7.04
C TYR A 159 16.74 -6.25 5.76
N GLY A 160 17.70 -5.52 5.19
CA GLY A 160 18.44 -5.93 4.01
C GLY A 160 17.69 -5.68 2.70
N ILE A 161 18.29 -6.09 1.58
CA ILE A 161 17.75 -5.91 0.22
C ILE A 161 16.69 -6.98 -0.12
N GLU A 162 16.56 -8.00 0.73
CA GLU A 162 15.58 -9.08 0.66
C GLU A 162 14.15 -8.52 0.57
N VAL A 163 13.89 -7.36 1.18
CA VAL A 163 12.61 -6.65 1.06
C VAL A 163 12.29 -6.19 -0.37
N PHE A 164 13.19 -6.32 -1.34
CA PHE A 164 12.94 -6.06 -2.77
C PHE A 164 13.00 -7.33 -3.63
N THR A 165 13.11 -8.50 -3.00
CA THR A 165 13.37 -9.76 -3.68
C THR A 165 12.07 -10.52 -3.97
N LEU A 166 12.01 -11.16 -5.13
CA LEU A 166 10.90 -12.02 -5.53
C LEU A 166 10.87 -13.31 -4.70
N VAL A 167 9.69 -13.94 -4.55
CA VAL A 167 9.51 -15.16 -3.73
C VAL A 167 10.54 -16.23 -4.05
N LEU A 168 10.72 -16.51 -5.34
CA LEU A 168 11.58 -17.59 -5.83
C LEU A 168 13.07 -17.36 -5.55
N SER A 169 13.45 -16.13 -5.19
CA SER A 169 14.82 -15.76 -4.86
C SER A 169 15.04 -15.61 -3.34
N LEU A 170 13.97 -15.68 -2.55
CA LEU A 170 14.06 -15.66 -1.08
C LEU A 170 14.52 -17.03 -0.57
N LYS A 171 15.50 -17.00 0.32
CA LYS A 171 15.93 -18.18 1.09
C LYS A 171 15.16 -18.16 2.41
N TYR A 172 14.12 -18.97 2.50
CA TYR A 172 13.39 -19.19 3.76
C TYR A 172 14.12 -20.16 4.68
#